data_AF-A0AA38S7T8-F1
#
_entry.id   AF-A0AA38S7T8-F1
#
_cell.length_a   1.000
_cell.length_b   1.000
_cell.length_c   1.000
_cell.angle_alpha   90.00
_cell.angle_beta   90.00
_cell.angle_gamma   90.00
#
_symmetry.space_group_name_H-M   'P 1'
#
loop_
_entity.id
_entity.type
_entity.pdbx_description
1 polymer ?
#
loop_
_entity_poly.entity_id
_entity_poly.type
_entity_poly.pdbx_seq_one_letter_code
_entity_poly.pdbx_strand_id
1 'polypeptide(L)'
;MWYSHNMSLVCAILIAYLHFSYAQNSPQDYVNAHNQARKEVGVGPVKWDPKLAKYAENYANEERLIVHNNTHALHNMVRILPLELESSPVLVL
;
A
#
# COMPACT_ATOMS: atom_id res chain seq x y z
N MET A 1 13.39 -18.33 39.64
CA MET A 1 12.06 -18.62 39.03
C MET A 1 11.22 -17.37 38.78
N TRP A 2 11.39 -16.27 39.51
CA TRP A 2 10.61 -15.03 39.26
C TRP A 2 11.06 -14.23 38.02
N TYR A 3 12.35 -14.23 37.69
CA TYR A 3 12.89 -13.54 36.50
C TYR A 3 12.48 -14.18 35.16
N SER A 4 12.30 -15.50 35.12
CA SER A 4 11.96 -16.24 33.89
C SER A 4 10.51 -16.00 33.43
N HIS A 5 9.57 -15.79 34.36
CA HIS A 5 8.18 -15.47 34.03
C HIS A 5 8.03 -14.04 33.49
N ASN A 6 8.73 -13.06 34.10
CA ASN A 6 8.73 -11.69 33.62
C ASN A 6 9.34 -11.57 32.21
N MET A 7 10.41 -12.32 31.93
CA MET A 7 11.01 -12.37 30.59
C MET A 7 10.05 -12.99 29.56
N SER A 8 9.33 -14.06 29.93
CA SER A 8 8.33 -14.68 29.06
C SER A 8 7.19 -13.72 28.71
N LEU A 9 6.72 -12.91 29.67
CA LEU A 9 5.69 -11.89 29.44
C LEU A 9 6.18 -10.78 28.49
N VAL A 10 7.42 -10.31 28.66
CA VAL A 10 8.02 -9.32 27.76
C VAL A 10 8.12 -9.86 26.34
N CYS A 11 8.57 -11.12 26.17
CA CYS A 11 8.62 -11.75 24.85
C CYS A 11 7.23 -11.88 24.21
N ALA A 12 6.21 -12.28 24.98
CA ALA A 12 4.84 -12.40 24.47
C ALA A 12 4.28 -11.04 23.99
N ILE A 13 4.56 -9.96 24.72
CA ILE A 13 4.16 -8.60 24.35
C ILE A 13 4.86 -8.17 23.06
N LEU A 14 6.17 -8.37 22.94
CA LEU A 14 6.93 -8.04 21.73
C LEU A 14 6.43 -8.80 20.49
N ILE A 15 6.11 -10.09 20.65
CA ILE A 15 5.55 -10.90 19.56
C ILE A 15 4.17 -10.37 19.15
N ALA A 16 3.30 -9.99 20.09
CA ALA A 16 2.00 -9.41 19.80
C ALA A 16 2.11 -8.07 19.03
N TYR A 17 3.07 -7.21 19.40
CA TYR A 17 3.36 -5.98 18.64
C TYR A 17 3.85 -6.27 17.22
N LEU A 18 4.76 -7.25 17.05
CA LEU A 18 5.25 -7.65 15.73
C LEU A 18 4.13 -8.20 14.83
N HIS A 19 3.15 -8.92 15.41
CA HIS A 19 1.98 -9.41 14.68
C HIS A 19 1.03 -8.28 14.25
N PHE A 20 0.88 -7.21 15.05
CA PHE A 20 0.03 -6.08 14.69
C PHE A 20 0.58 -5.27 13.51
N SER A 21 1.91 -5.21 13.38
CA SER A 21 2.59 -4.56 12.25
C SER A 21 2.68 -5.41 10.98
N TYR A 22 2.15 -6.64 10.98
CA TYR A 22 2.08 -7.45 9.76
C TYR A 22 0.90 -6.97 8.91
N ALA A 23 1.14 -5.92 8.13
CA ALA A 23 0.21 -5.51 7.09
C ALA A 23 0.04 -6.67 6.11
N GLN A 24 -1.17 -7.22 6.07
CA GLN A 24 -1.53 -8.27 5.13
C GLN A 24 -1.49 -7.66 3.71
N ASN A 25 -0.54 -8.10 2.91
CA ASN A 25 -0.22 -7.55 1.59
C ASN A 25 -0.61 -8.51 0.46
N SER A 26 -1.49 -9.48 0.74
CA SER A 26 -2.01 -10.35 -0.30
C SER A 26 -3.03 -9.58 -1.16
N PRO A 27 -3.19 -9.94 -2.44
CA PRO A 27 -4.26 -9.43 -3.30
C PRO A 27 -5.66 -9.41 -2.65
N GLN A 28 -5.95 -10.42 -1.83
CA GLN A 28 -7.26 -10.59 -1.23
C GLN A 28 -7.54 -9.56 -0.13
N ASP A 29 -6.51 -9.07 0.56
CA ASP A 29 -6.67 -8.10 1.64
C ASP A 29 -7.15 -6.76 1.09
N TYR A 30 -6.58 -6.34 -0.05
CA TYR A 30 -7.03 -5.15 -0.77
C TYR A 30 -8.50 -5.27 -1.18
N VAL A 31 -8.89 -6.40 -1.80
CA VAL A 31 -10.27 -6.61 -2.26
C VAL A 31 -11.25 -6.69 -1.10
N ASN A 32 -10.87 -7.35 0.00
CA ASN A 32 -11.71 -7.47 1.19
C ASN A 32 -12.00 -6.11 1.83
N ALA A 33 -10.96 -5.29 2.02
CA ALA A 33 -11.10 -3.96 2.60
C ALA A 33 -12.03 -3.07 1.73
N HIS A 34 -11.85 -3.08 0.40
CA HIS A 34 -12.71 -2.32 -0.51
C HIS A 34 -14.14 -2.84 -0.50
N ASN A 35 -14.35 -4.15 -0.54
CA ASN A 35 -15.69 -4.74 -0.53
C ASN A 35 -16.44 -4.50 0.77
N GLN A 36 -15.72 -4.42 1.90
CA GLN A 36 -16.31 -4.02 3.18
C GLN A 36 -16.83 -2.57 3.10
N ALA A 37 -16.01 -1.62 2.69
CA ALA A 37 -16.43 -0.22 2.55
C ALA A 37 -17.56 -0.05 1.51
N ARG A 38 -17.49 -0.76 0.39
CA ARG A 38 -18.53 -0.77 -0.66
C ARG A 38 -19.86 -1.32 -0.16
N LYS A 39 -19.83 -2.35 0.68
CA LYS A 39 -21.02 -2.90 1.34
C LYS A 39 -21.67 -1.87 2.28
N GLU A 40 -20.87 -1.10 3.01
CA GLU A 40 -21.36 -0.06 3.94
C GLU A 40 -22.12 1.06 3.21
N VAL A 41 -21.73 1.36 1.96
CA VAL A 41 -22.40 2.36 1.11
C VAL A 41 -23.36 1.75 0.09
N GLY A 42 -23.64 0.45 0.17
CA GLY A 42 -24.66 -0.23 -0.65
C GLY A 42 -24.29 -0.43 -2.12
N VAL A 43 -23.01 -0.38 -2.49
CA VAL A 43 -22.55 -0.62 -3.87
C VAL A 43 -21.99 -2.05 -4.03
N GLY A 44 -22.12 -2.61 -5.24
CA GLY A 44 -21.74 -4.01 -5.51
C GLY A 44 -20.24 -4.29 -5.32
N PRO A 45 -19.83 -5.53 -5.05
CA PRO A 45 -18.43 -5.85 -4.78
C PRO A 45 -17.56 -5.82 -6.05
N VAL A 46 -16.26 -5.59 -5.84
CA VAL A 46 -15.20 -5.69 -6.84
C VAL A 46 -14.39 -6.97 -6.66
N LYS A 47 -13.67 -7.36 -7.69
CA LYS A 47 -12.80 -8.55 -7.70
C LYS A 47 -11.39 -8.14 -8.11
N TRP A 48 -10.41 -8.94 -7.71
CA TRP A 48 -9.03 -8.75 -8.14
C TRP A 48 -8.90 -8.95 -9.65
N ASP A 49 -8.20 -8.02 -10.31
CA ASP A 49 -7.78 -8.18 -11.71
C ASP A 49 -6.25 -8.22 -11.79
N PRO A 50 -5.64 -9.35 -12.20
CA PRO A 50 -4.20 -9.48 -12.35
C PRO A 50 -3.58 -8.48 -13.35
N LYS A 51 -4.32 -8.06 -14.38
CA LYS A 51 -3.83 -7.09 -15.36
C LYS A 51 -3.71 -5.70 -14.73
N LEU A 52 -4.73 -5.31 -13.97
CA LEU A 52 -4.73 -4.05 -13.23
C LEU A 52 -3.63 -4.03 -12.17
N ALA A 53 -3.43 -5.15 -11.46
CA ALA A 53 -2.34 -5.30 -10.51
C ALA A 53 -0.97 -5.12 -11.18
N LYS A 54 -0.77 -5.71 -12.37
CA LYS A 54 0.48 -5.56 -13.13
C LYS A 54 0.71 -4.13 -13.60
N TYR A 55 -0.36 -3.45 -14.02
CA TYR A 55 -0.30 -2.04 -14.39
C TYR A 55 0.12 -1.17 -13.21
N ALA A 56 -0.53 -1.36 -12.04
CA ALA A 56 -0.19 -0.63 -10.83
C ALA A 56 1.25 -0.87 -10.35
N GLU A 57 1.74 -2.12 -10.47
CA GLU A 57 3.14 -2.47 -10.18
C GLU A 57 4.11 -1.74 -11.11
N ASN A 58 3.84 -1.72 -12.41
CA ASN A 58 4.69 -1.03 -13.38
C ASN A 58 4.74 0.47 -13.10
N TYR A 59 3.59 1.10 -12.85
CA TYR A 59 3.51 2.52 -12.51
C TYR A 59 4.29 2.85 -11.22
N ALA A 60 4.13 2.05 -10.17
CA ALA A 60 4.88 2.24 -8.92
C ALA A 60 6.40 2.09 -9.11
N ASN A 61 6.83 1.19 -10.00
CA ASN A 61 8.24 1.03 -10.35
C ASN A 61 8.77 2.23 -11.17
N GLU A 62 7.98 2.79 -12.06
CA GLU A 62 8.33 4.01 -12.81
C GLU A 62 8.53 5.19 -11.85
N GLU A 63 7.59 5.44 -10.94
CA GLU A 63 7.70 6.47 -9.91
C GLU A 63 8.94 6.26 -9.02
N ARG A 64 9.22 5.02 -8.64
CA ARG A 64 10.43 4.69 -7.87
C ARG A 64 11.71 5.01 -8.65
N LEU A 65 11.75 4.70 -9.95
CA LEU A 65 12.88 5.02 -10.81
C LEU A 65 13.07 6.53 -10.96
N ILE A 66 11.97 7.26 -11.15
CA ILE A 66 11.95 8.73 -11.20
C ILE A 66 12.52 9.27 -9.89
N VAL A 67 12.00 8.89 -8.72
CA VAL A 67 12.49 9.36 -7.41
C VAL A 67 13.97 9.02 -7.18
N HIS A 68 14.41 7.80 -7.53
CA HIS A 68 15.79 7.37 -7.30
C HIS A 68 16.79 8.05 -8.25
N ASN A 69 16.42 8.22 -9.53
CA ASN A 69 17.24 8.87 -10.55
C ASN A 69 17.22 10.41 -10.45
N ASN A 70 16.19 10.99 -9.81
CA ASN A 70 16.04 12.43 -9.67
C ASN A 70 16.84 13.05 -8.51
N THR A 71 17.62 12.27 -7.76
CA THR A 71 18.66 12.85 -6.88
C THR A 71 19.71 13.66 -7.67
N HIS A 72 19.92 13.35 -8.95
CA HIS A 72 20.71 14.16 -9.89
C HIS A 72 19.87 15.13 -10.76
N ALA A 73 18.54 14.92 -10.86
CA ALA A 73 17.65 15.68 -11.75
C ALA A 73 16.81 16.76 -11.03
N LEU A 74 16.99 16.97 -9.72
CA LEU A 74 16.38 18.08 -8.96
C LEU A 74 16.55 19.45 -9.62
N HIS A 75 17.58 19.64 -10.44
CA HIS A 75 17.77 20.86 -11.22
C HIS A 75 16.73 21.08 -12.35
N ASN A 76 16.01 20.04 -12.79
CA ASN A 76 15.07 20.08 -13.93
C ASN A 76 13.57 19.95 -13.54
N MET A 77 13.22 19.63 -12.29
CA MET A 77 11.85 19.23 -11.92
C MET A 77 10.82 20.36 -11.72
N VAL A 78 11.22 21.64 -11.65
CA VAL A 78 10.24 22.75 -11.49
C VAL A 78 9.29 22.87 -12.69
N ARG A 79 9.55 22.17 -13.81
CA ARG A 79 8.75 22.28 -15.05
C ARG A 79 7.56 21.31 -15.15
N ILE A 80 7.50 20.20 -14.40
CA ILE A 80 6.60 19.07 -14.73
C ILE A 80 5.30 19.05 -13.89
N LEU A 81 5.20 19.86 -12.84
CA LEU A 81 4.08 19.81 -11.88
C LEU A 81 2.66 20.13 -12.41
N PRO A 82 2.42 20.83 -13.54
CA PRO A 82 1.04 21.17 -13.91
C PRO A 82 0.40 20.36 -15.05
N LEU A 83 1.02 19.30 -15.62
CA LEU A 83 0.49 18.69 -16.87
C LEU A 83 -0.12 17.27 -16.78
N GLU A 84 0.01 16.53 -15.67
CA GLU A 84 -0.47 15.13 -15.62
C GLU A 84 -1.86 14.95 -14.97
N LEU A 85 -2.50 16.02 -14.46
CA LEU A 85 -3.77 15.88 -13.73
C LEU A 85 -5.00 15.65 -14.63
N GLU A 86 -4.89 15.80 -15.95
CA GLU A 86 -6.04 15.66 -16.87
C GLU A 86 -6.19 14.27 -17.52
N SER A 87 -5.20 13.37 -17.42
CA SER A 87 -5.21 12.10 -18.16
C SER A 87 -5.42 10.85 -17.32
N SER A 88 -5.61 10.97 -16.00
CA SER A 88 -5.65 9.82 -15.11
C SER A 88 -7.07 9.28 -14.90
N PRO A 89 -7.39 8.03 -15.33
CA PRO A 89 -8.71 7.42 -15.17
C PRO A 89 -8.93 6.86 -13.75
N VAL A 90 -8.33 7.49 -12.73
CA VAL A 90 -8.37 7.00 -11.33
C VAL A 90 -9.70 7.37 -10.63
N LEU A 91 -10.57 8.18 -11.27
CA LEU A 91 -11.98 8.22 -10.90
C LEU A 91 -12.71 7.00 -11.48
N VAL A 92 -12.86 5.96 -10.67
CA VAL A 92 -14.05 5.09 -10.47
C VAL A 92 -13.55 3.76 -9.91
N LEU A 93 -13.44 3.69 -8.58
CA LEU A 93 -13.62 2.49 -7.77
C LEU A 93 -14.34 2.88 -6.48
#